data_AF-A0A958RQZ8-F1
#
_entry.id   AF-A0A958RQZ8-F1
#
_cell.length_a   1.000
_cell.length_b   1.000
_cell.length_c   1.000
_cell.angle_alpha   90.00
_cell.angle_beta   90.00
_cell.angle_gamma   90.00
#
_symmetry.space_group_name_H-M   'P 1'
#
loop_
_entity.id
_entity.type
_entity.pdbx_description
1 polymer ?
#
loop_
_entity_poly.entity_id
_entity_poly.type
_entity_poly.pdbx_seq_one_letter_code
_entity_poly.pdbx_strand_id
1 'polypeptide(L)'
;MSKHKLNFIIIFITSLLLLFSNCSAQHDSVEEIKDISSVQEEFLPSAGDASKPTFLYVKDKIFDKKCTSCHNTQASQDVNNPISTDFTSYQSVIENAVSPQDPDNSLLFVYLYTELMPLNDNPLSDEELILIKTWIEQGAIEYVDGESPPPKEENDFNGEVLYAKYCATCHRSITNSEKRGKTAQQIQAAINNNTGNMGSTLPFLTPKEIEAIAEALNF
;
A
#
# COMPACT_ATOMS: atom_id res chain seq x y z
N MET A 1 -0.12 -83.83 14.16
CA MET A 1 -0.91 -83.68 15.41
C MET A 1 -0.10 -84.23 16.57
N SER A 2 0.53 -83.38 17.38
CA SER A 2 1.10 -83.74 18.67
C SER A 2 0.91 -82.56 19.64
N LYS A 3 0.67 -82.91 20.89
CA LYS A 3 -0.12 -82.17 21.88
C LYS A 3 0.76 -81.28 22.76
N HIS A 4 0.12 -80.23 23.27
CA HIS A 4 0.56 -79.40 24.40
C HIS A 4 1.04 -80.19 25.63
N LYS A 5 2.01 -79.59 26.33
CA LYS A 5 2.28 -79.60 27.79
C LYS A 5 3.65 -78.88 27.99
N LEU A 6 3.97 -78.09 29.02
CA LEU A 6 3.36 -77.75 30.31
C LEU A 6 4.31 -76.73 31.01
N ASN A 7 3.76 -75.71 31.68
CA ASN A 7 4.20 -74.96 32.89
C ASN A 7 5.67 -74.53 33.13
N PHE A 8 5.87 -73.25 33.48
CA PHE A 8 6.44 -72.72 34.75
C PHE A 8 6.54 -71.18 34.64
N ILE A 9 5.69 -70.38 35.33
CA ILE A 9 6.00 -69.66 36.59
C ILE A 9 7.46 -69.18 36.65
N ILE A 10 7.70 -67.85 36.70
CA ILE A 10 8.64 -67.16 37.62
C ILE A 10 8.70 -65.64 37.31
N ILE A 11 8.15 -64.86 38.25
CA ILE A 11 8.76 -63.69 38.93
C ILE A 11 9.08 -62.40 38.14
N PHE A 12 8.31 -61.36 38.51
CA PHE A 12 8.56 -59.92 38.56
C PHE A 12 10.02 -59.49 38.88
N ILE A 13 10.44 -58.29 38.41
CA ILE A 13 11.48 -57.37 38.96
C ILE A 13 12.63 -57.03 37.98
N THR A 14 13.07 -55.76 38.08
CA THR A 14 14.19 -55.03 37.44
C THR A 14 13.93 -54.54 36.01
N SER A 15 13.52 -53.29 35.80
CA SER A 15 14.32 -52.05 35.93
C SER A 15 15.58 -52.06 35.05
N LEU A 16 15.59 -51.10 34.12
CA LEU A 16 16.75 -50.30 33.74
C LEU A 16 17.69 -50.80 32.62
N LEU A 17 17.91 -49.86 31.69
CA LEU A 17 19.06 -49.66 30.81
C LEU A 17 19.12 -50.38 29.44
N LEU A 18 18.85 -49.57 28.41
CA LEU A 18 19.69 -49.34 27.23
C LEU A 18 20.20 -50.56 26.46
N LEU A 19 19.55 -50.91 25.34
CA LEU A 19 20.23 -51.41 24.12
C LEU A 19 19.31 -51.27 22.89
N PHE A 20 19.49 -50.19 22.12
CA PHE A 20 19.52 -50.25 20.66
C PHE A 20 20.56 -49.20 20.24
N SER A 21 21.84 -49.60 20.23
CA SER A 21 22.54 -49.94 18.99
C SER A 21 22.46 -48.84 17.94
N ASN A 22 23.49 -48.01 17.97
CA ASN A 22 24.01 -47.22 16.86
C ASN A 22 23.79 -47.92 15.51
N CYS A 23 22.93 -47.34 14.68
CA CYS A 23 23.10 -47.40 13.24
C CYS A 23 23.23 -45.96 12.77
N SER A 24 24.47 -45.56 12.50
CA SER A 24 24.83 -44.28 11.91
C SER A 24 24.39 -44.31 10.44
N ALA A 25 23.33 -43.56 10.14
CA ALA A 25 23.00 -43.14 8.80
C ALA A 25 22.79 -41.63 8.87
N GLN A 26 23.74 -40.93 8.27
CA GLN A 26 23.77 -39.51 7.98
C GLN A 26 22.37 -38.99 7.62
N HIS A 27 21.82 -38.12 8.47
CA HIS A 27 20.79 -37.18 8.07
C HIS A 27 21.42 -35.80 8.23
N ASP A 28 21.44 -35.08 7.11
CA ASP A 28 22.16 -33.83 6.97
C ASP A 28 21.77 -32.80 8.04
N SER A 29 22.79 -32.06 8.45
CA SER A 29 22.78 -30.95 9.37
C SER A 29 21.62 -29.98 9.13
N VAL A 30 20.60 -30.06 10.00
CA VAL A 30 19.85 -28.86 10.36
C VAL A 30 20.76 -28.09 11.29
N GLU A 31 21.48 -27.12 10.73
CA GLU A 31 22.19 -26.15 11.56
C GLU A 31 21.18 -25.45 12.47
N GLU A 32 21.52 -25.52 13.75
CA GLU A 32 21.00 -24.77 14.86
C GLU A 32 20.68 -23.32 14.46
N ILE A 33 19.39 -22.97 14.49
CA ILE A 33 18.93 -21.58 14.36
C ILE A 33 19.58 -20.80 15.51
N LYS A 34 20.65 -20.08 15.19
CA LYS A 34 21.20 -19.05 16.08
C LYS A 34 20.13 -17.99 16.27
N ASP A 35 19.70 -17.89 17.51
CA ASP A 35 19.11 -16.75 18.18
C ASP A 35 19.15 -15.45 17.37
N ILE A 36 18.03 -15.12 16.72
CA ILE A 36 17.82 -13.89 15.93
C ILE A 36 17.39 -12.75 16.88
N SER A 37 17.96 -12.68 18.08
CA SER A 37 17.75 -11.58 19.02
C SER A 37 18.81 -10.48 18.90
N SER A 38 19.70 -10.54 17.91
CA SER A 38 20.80 -9.57 17.74
C SER A 38 20.90 -8.97 16.35
N VAL A 39 19.86 -9.09 15.51
CA VAL A 39 19.80 -8.31 14.27
C VAL A 39 19.30 -6.92 14.68
N GLN A 40 20.18 -5.94 14.51
CA GLN A 40 20.01 -4.56 14.97
C GLN A 40 18.62 -4.00 14.64
N GLU A 41 17.96 -3.51 15.69
CA GLU A 41 16.70 -2.75 15.72
C GLU A 41 16.77 -1.39 14.98
N GLU A 42 17.63 -1.21 13.98
CA GLU A 42 17.74 0.06 13.24
C GLU A 42 16.85 0.14 12.00
N PHE A 43 16.13 -0.93 11.65
CA PHE A 43 15.24 -0.93 10.49
C PHE A 43 13.83 -1.50 10.75
N LEU A 44 13.44 -1.66 12.01
CA LEU A 44 12.06 -2.02 12.33
C LEU A 44 11.31 -0.77 12.83
N PRO A 45 10.30 -0.28 12.10
CA PRO A 45 9.41 0.72 12.64
C PRO A 45 8.68 0.19 13.87
N SER A 46 8.52 1.06 14.87
CA SER A 46 7.71 0.81 16.06
C SER A 46 6.34 0.24 15.66
N ALA A 47 5.98 -0.89 16.28
CA ALA A 47 4.83 -1.73 15.94
C ALA A 47 3.45 -1.04 16.01
N GLY A 48 3.39 0.25 16.36
CA GLY A 48 2.16 1.05 16.33
C GLY A 48 1.85 1.72 14.98
N ASP A 49 2.84 2.00 14.14
CA ASP A 49 2.70 2.93 12.99
C ASP A 49 2.91 2.25 11.62
N ALA A 50 3.68 1.17 11.57
CA ALA A 50 3.93 0.41 10.34
C ALA A 50 2.77 -0.51 9.89
N SER A 51 1.68 -0.56 10.65
CA SER A 51 0.51 -1.31 10.22
C SER A 51 -0.20 -0.65 9.04
N LYS A 52 0.05 0.65 8.78
CA LYS A 52 -0.54 1.38 7.67
C LYS A 52 0.44 2.31 6.95
N PRO A 53 1.25 1.82 6.01
CA PRO A 53 2.11 2.70 5.23
C PRO A 53 1.26 3.73 4.46
N THR A 54 1.63 5.00 4.53
CA THR A 54 1.01 6.09 3.78
C THR A 54 1.82 6.43 2.53
N PHE A 55 1.25 7.25 1.63
CA PHE A 55 1.99 7.79 0.50
C PHE A 55 3.26 8.50 0.95
N LEU A 56 3.20 9.36 1.97
CA LEU A 56 4.39 10.04 2.49
C LEU A 56 5.47 9.08 2.96
N TYR A 57 5.06 8.01 3.64
CA TYR A 57 6.00 6.99 4.12
C TYR A 57 6.66 6.25 2.94
N VAL A 58 5.87 5.76 1.99
CA VAL A 58 6.39 5.07 0.79
C VAL A 58 7.27 6.01 -0.04
N LYS A 59 6.88 7.29 -0.13
CA LYS A 59 7.63 8.32 -0.84
C LYS A 59 9.01 8.54 -0.23
N ASP A 60 9.09 8.74 1.09
CA ASP A 60 10.37 8.91 1.81
C ASP A 60 11.26 7.66 1.71
N LYS A 61 10.67 6.47 1.86
CA LYS A 61 11.44 5.23 1.91
C LYS A 61 11.92 4.77 0.55
N ILE A 62 11.09 4.93 -0.49
CA ILE A 62 11.31 4.32 -1.80
C ILE A 62 11.31 5.37 -2.91
N PHE A 63 10.20 6.10 -3.12
CA PHE A 63 10.05 6.87 -4.35
C PHE A 63 11.11 7.95 -4.51
N ASP A 64 11.44 8.70 -3.45
CA ASP A 64 12.43 9.77 -3.50
C ASP A 64 13.85 9.27 -3.77
N LYS A 65 14.12 8.00 -3.48
CA LYS A 65 15.45 7.41 -3.64
C LYS A 65 15.61 6.68 -4.97
N LYS A 66 14.53 6.06 -5.46
CA LYS A 66 14.59 5.10 -6.57
C LYS A 66 13.76 5.48 -7.80
N CYS A 67 12.81 6.40 -7.67
CA CYS A 67 11.85 6.69 -8.74
C CYS A 67 12.00 8.12 -9.28
N THR A 68 12.13 9.12 -8.40
CA THR A 68 12.01 10.54 -8.75
C THR A 68 13.16 11.09 -9.61
N SER A 69 14.29 10.38 -9.72
CA SER A 69 15.37 10.77 -10.64
C SER A 69 14.92 10.83 -12.09
N CYS A 70 13.99 9.94 -12.48
CA CYS A 70 13.38 9.91 -13.82
C CYS A 70 11.89 10.23 -13.80
N HIS A 71 11.17 9.88 -12.74
CA HIS A 71 9.73 10.08 -12.60
C HIS A 71 9.38 11.25 -11.69
N ASN A 72 9.55 12.46 -12.24
CA ASN A 72 9.29 13.73 -11.56
C ASN A 72 8.40 14.62 -12.41
N THR A 73 7.99 15.76 -11.84
CA THR A 73 7.10 16.74 -12.48
C THR A 73 7.59 17.18 -13.86
N GLN A 74 8.90 17.43 -14.01
CA GLN A 74 9.45 17.89 -15.28
C GLN A 74 9.39 16.80 -16.34
N ALA A 75 9.72 15.57 -15.95
CA ALA A 75 9.65 14.42 -16.84
C ALA A 75 8.20 14.14 -17.28
N SER A 76 7.23 14.23 -16.37
CA SER A 76 5.81 13.96 -16.66
C SER A 76 5.12 15.01 -17.53
N GLN A 77 5.67 16.22 -17.57
CA GLN A 77 5.10 17.34 -18.34
C GLN A 77 5.72 17.50 -19.74
N ASP A 78 6.81 16.79 -20.03
CA ASP A 78 7.40 16.81 -21.36
C ASP A 78 6.57 15.95 -22.33
N VAL A 79 5.93 16.60 -23.29
CA VAL A 79 5.06 15.96 -24.29
C VAL A 79 5.80 14.96 -25.19
N ASN A 80 7.13 14.97 -25.20
CA ASN A 80 7.95 14.02 -25.95
C ASN A 80 8.49 12.88 -25.07
N ASN A 81 8.22 12.89 -23.77
CA ASN A 81 8.65 11.87 -22.83
C ASN A 81 7.50 10.87 -22.58
N PRO A 82 7.73 9.56 -22.70
CA PRO A 82 6.70 8.56 -22.40
C PRO A 82 6.36 8.43 -20.91
N ILE A 83 7.14 9.03 -20.01
CA ILE A 83 6.86 9.01 -18.57
C ILE A 83 5.67 9.92 -18.27
N SER A 84 4.56 9.36 -17.80
CA SER A 84 3.38 10.13 -17.36
C SER A 84 3.28 10.27 -15.84
N THR A 85 3.88 9.34 -15.08
CA THR A 85 3.79 9.32 -13.62
C THR A 85 4.88 10.17 -12.98
N ASP A 86 4.47 11.11 -12.13
CA ASP A 86 5.30 11.90 -11.24
C ASP A 86 5.18 11.37 -9.80
N PHE A 87 6.21 10.67 -9.31
CA PHE A 87 6.19 10.14 -7.93
C PHE A 87 6.45 11.20 -6.85
N THR A 88 6.64 12.46 -7.22
CA THR A 88 6.65 13.56 -6.23
C THR A 88 5.26 13.95 -5.77
N SER A 89 4.21 13.56 -6.51
CA SER A 89 2.82 13.95 -6.30
C SER A 89 1.92 12.75 -6.08
N TYR A 90 1.19 12.74 -4.95
CA TYR A 90 0.19 11.71 -4.67
C TYR A 90 -0.85 11.59 -5.79
N GLN A 91 -1.37 12.73 -6.24
CA GLN A 91 -2.40 12.79 -7.29
C GLN A 91 -1.90 12.10 -8.57
N SER A 92 -0.67 12.39 -9.00
CA SER A 92 -0.12 11.77 -10.20
C SER A 92 0.04 10.26 -10.04
N VAL A 93 0.47 9.79 -8.86
CA VAL A 93 0.65 8.36 -8.61
C VAL A 93 -0.69 7.61 -8.64
N ILE A 94 -1.73 8.12 -7.99
CA ILE A 94 -3.06 7.48 -8.00
C ILE A 94 -3.73 7.55 -9.38
N GLU A 95 -3.56 8.65 -10.12
CA GLU A 95 -4.18 8.76 -11.46
C GLU A 95 -3.50 7.88 -12.50
N ASN A 96 -2.18 7.70 -12.42
CA ASN A 96 -1.40 7.12 -13.52
C ASN A 96 -0.81 5.74 -13.24
N ALA A 97 -0.71 5.32 -11.98
CA ALA A 97 0.07 4.14 -11.64
C ALA A 97 -0.57 3.19 -10.61
N VAL A 98 -1.51 3.66 -9.80
CA VAL A 98 -2.07 2.87 -8.68
C VAL A 98 -3.58 2.74 -8.78
N SER A 99 -4.06 1.50 -8.66
CA SER A 99 -5.45 1.14 -8.44
C SER A 99 -5.63 0.79 -6.95
N PRO A 100 -6.21 1.67 -6.12
CA PRO A 100 -6.35 1.41 -4.69
C PRO A 100 -7.05 0.08 -4.39
N GLN A 101 -6.54 -0.65 -3.39
CA GLN A 101 -6.99 -2.01 -2.99
C GLN A 101 -6.74 -3.10 -4.03
N ASP A 102 -6.07 -2.81 -5.15
CA ASP A 102 -5.87 -3.75 -6.25
C ASP A 102 -4.43 -3.71 -6.79
N PRO A 103 -3.47 -4.37 -6.12
CA PRO A 103 -2.08 -4.41 -6.55
C PRO A 103 -1.89 -5.07 -7.91
N ASP A 104 -2.67 -6.11 -8.20
CA ASP A 104 -2.55 -6.89 -9.43
C ASP A 104 -2.95 -6.06 -10.67
N ASN A 105 -3.83 -5.06 -10.50
CA ASN A 105 -4.18 -4.09 -11.54
C ASN A 105 -3.54 -2.71 -11.33
N SER A 106 -2.56 -2.59 -10.44
CA SER A 106 -1.77 -1.37 -10.26
C SER A 106 -0.52 -1.44 -11.14
N LEU A 107 -0.44 -0.60 -12.19
CA LEU A 107 0.73 -0.56 -13.09
C LEU A 107 2.05 -0.40 -12.34
N LEU A 108 2.07 0.39 -11.25
CA LEU A 108 3.21 0.50 -10.35
C LEU A 108 3.68 -0.87 -9.88
N PHE A 109 2.80 -1.64 -9.22
CA PHE A 109 3.18 -2.91 -8.63
C PHE A 109 3.53 -3.95 -9.70
N VAL A 110 2.79 -3.99 -10.81
CA VAL A 110 3.06 -4.88 -11.94
C VAL A 110 4.47 -4.65 -12.49
N TYR A 111 4.87 -3.40 -12.74
CA TYR A 111 6.20 -3.10 -13.32
C TYR A 111 7.35 -3.34 -12.34
N LEU A 112 7.13 -3.13 -11.05
CA LEU A 112 8.13 -3.43 -10.03
C LEU A 112 8.30 -4.94 -9.84
N TYR A 113 7.20 -5.69 -9.73
CA TYR A 113 7.22 -7.15 -9.55
C TYR A 113 7.77 -7.89 -10.78
N THR A 114 7.56 -7.34 -11.97
CA THR A 114 8.11 -7.90 -13.22
C THR A 114 9.50 -7.35 -13.57
N GLU A 115 10.11 -6.59 -12.66
CA GLU A 115 11.46 -6.01 -12.80
C GLU A 115 11.65 -5.15 -14.06
N LEU A 116 10.55 -4.59 -14.61
CA LEU A 116 10.60 -3.63 -15.70
C LEU A 116 10.94 -2.21 -15.20
N MET A 117 10.75 -1.97 -13.91
CA MET A 117 11.18 -0.77 -13.21
C MET A 117 11.89 -1.14 -11.91
N PRO A 118 12.97 -0.41 -11.54
CA PRO A 118 13.58 0.70 -12.28
C PRO A 118 14.35 0.27 -13.53
N LEU A 119 14.34 1.09 -14.58
CA LEU A 119 15.06 0.80 -15.83
C LEU A 119 16.57 0.89 -15.63
N ASN A 120 17.30 -0.17 -16.00
CA ASN A 120 18.76 -0.24 -15.94
C ASN A 120 19.36 0.01 -14.55
N ASP A 121 18.59 -0.20 -13.49
CA ASP A 121 19.03 -0.16 -12.10
C ASP A 121 18.62 -1.47 -11.40
N ASN A 122 19.08 -1.66 -10.17
CA ASN A 122 18.73 -2.84 -9.39
C ASN A 122 17.22 -2.87 -9.09
N PRO A 123 16.58 -4.05 -9.18
CA PRO A 123 15.23 -4.23 -8.70
C PRO A 123 15.04 -3.79 -7.25
N LEU A 124 13.79 -3.52 -6.88
CA LEU A 124 13.43 -3.33 -5.47
C LEU A 124 13.65 -4.62 -4.69
N SER A 125 13.96 -4.50 -3.40
CA SER A 125 14.04 -5.67 -2.53
C SER A 125 12.64 -6.23 -2.24
N ASP A 126 12.58 -7.47 -1.78
CA ASP A 126 11.32 -8.10 -1.38
C ASP A 126 10.58 -7.27 -0.31
N GLU A 127 11.30 -6.68 0.65
CA GLU A 127 10.71 -5.82 1.68
C GLU A 127 10.12 -4.52 1.10
N GLU A 128 10.78 -3.92 0.11
CA GLU A 128 10.27 -2.72 -0.56
C GLU A 128 9.04 -3.04 -1.41
N LEU A 129 9.03 -4.19 -2.10
CA LEU A 129 7.87 -4.69 -2.82
C LEU A 129 6.70 -4.96 -1.87
N ILE A 130 6.96 -5.59 -0.71
CA ILE A 130 5.95 -5.83 0.32
C ILE A 130 5.39 -4.51 0.85
N LEU A 131 6.24 -3.51 1.09
CA LEU A 131 5.80 -2.19 1.56
C LEU A 131 4.85 -1.52 0.56
N ILE A 132 5.21 -1.50 -0.73
CA ILE A 132 4.37 -0.93 -1.79
C ILE A 132 3.07 -1.72 -1.93
N LYS A 133 3.13 -3.05 -1.96
CA LYS A 133 1.95 -3.91 -2.04
C LYS A 133 0.99 -3.63 -0.89
N THR A 134 1.51 -3.59 0.33
CA THR A 134 0.73 -3.34 1.55
C THR A 134 0.04 -1.97 1.49
N TRP A 135 0.77 -0.93 1.07
CA TRP A 135 0.18 0.41 0.89
C TRP A 135 -0.98 0.41 -0.11
N ILE A 136 -0.81 -0.24 -1.26
CA ILE A 136 -1.86 -0.34 -2.28
C ILE A 136 -3.06 -1.14 -1.75
N GLU A 137 -2.85 -2.30 -1.13
CA GLU A 137 -3.91 -3.15 -0.55
C GLU A 137 -4.76 -2.41 0.48
N GLN A 138 -4.17 -1.46 1.21
CA GLN A 138 -4.85 -0.65 2.21
C GLN A 138 -5.55 0.59 1.64
N GLY A 139 -5.66 0.69 0.31
CA GLY A 139 -6.33 1.79 -0.36
C GLY A 139 -5.42 2.95 -0.71
N ALA A 140 -4.10 2.72 -0.76
CA ALA A 140 -3.11 3.70 -1.16
C ALA A 140 -3.27 5.04 -0.44
N ILE A 141 -3.50 4.99 0.87
CA ILE A 141 -3.82 6.19 1.67
C ILE A 141 -2.72 7.26 1.57
N GLU A 142 -3.10 8.52 1.40
CA GLU A 142 -2.13 9.62 1.35
C GLU A 142 -1.62 9.96 2.76
N TYR A 143 -2.54 10.03 3.72
CA TYR A 143 -2.32 10.40 5.12
C TYR A 143 -3.17 9.51 6.03
N VAL A 144 -2.78 9.42 7.31
CA VAL A 144 -3.65 8.85 8.34
C VAL A 144 -4.65 9.89 8.83
N ASP A 145 -5.84 9.44 9.24
CA ASP A 145 -6.88 10.33 9.78
C ASP A 145 -6.34 11.11 10.99
N GLY A 146 -6.37 12.45 10.91
CA GLY A 146 -5.97 13.36 12.00
C GLY A 146 -4.58 13.98 11.86
N GLU A 147 -3.74 13.50 10.93
CA GLU A 147 -2.45 14.11 10.58
C GLU A 147 -2.50 14.59 9.13
N SER A 148 -3.16 15.73 8.93
CA SER A 148 -3.08 16.48 7.68
C SER A 148 -1.60 16.83 7.38
N PRO A 149 -1.16 16.82 6.11
CA PRO A 149 0.18 17.28 5.74
C PRO A 149 0.43 18.72 6.21
N PRO A 150 1.71 19.14 6.30
CA PRO A 150 2.05 20.55 6.44
C PRO A 150 1.33 21.37 5.35
N PRO A 151 0.99 22.65 5.60
CA PRO A 151 0.08 23.40 4.74
C PRO A 151 0.50 23.34 3.27
N LYS A 152 -0.31 22.62 2.48
CA LYS A 152 -0.31 22.64 1.02
C LYS A 152 -0.43 24.11 0.58
N GLU A 153 0.38 24.54 -0.40
CA GLU A 153 0.40 25.94 -0.84
C GLU A 153 -1.00 26.45 -1.20
N GLU A 154 -1.19 27.76 -1.04
CA GLU A 154 -2.43 28.56 -0.92
C GLU A 154 -3.53 28.30 -1.98
N ASN A 155 -3.24 27.55 -3.06
CA ASN A 155 -4.16 27.24 -4.15
C ASN A 155 -4.87 25.88 -4.06
N ASP A 156 -4.41 24.94 -3.24
CA ASP A 156 -4.99 23.58 -3.24
C ASP A 156 -6.32 23.46 -2.48
N PHE A 157 -6.68 24.49 -1.70
CA PHE A 157 -8.00 24.58 -1.04
C PHE A 157 -8.86 25.71 -1.60
N ASN A 158 -8.52 26.27 -2.77
CA ASN A 158 -9.40 27.23 -3.42
C ASN A 158 -10.60 26.51 -4.04
N GLY A 159 -11.75 26.58 -3.38
CA GLY A 159 -12.98 25.92 -3.81
C GLY A 159 -13.47 26.33 -5.20
N GLU A 160 -13.21 27.56 -5.64
CA GLU A 160 -13.57 28.01 -7.00
C GLU A 160 -12.70 27.33 -8.05
N VAL A 161 -11.39 27.22 -7.79
CA VAL A 161 -10.44 26.53 -8.67
C VAL A 161 -10.76 25.03 -8.73
N LEU A 162 -10.98 24.40 -7.58
CA LEU A 162 -11.35 22.99 -7.48
C LEU A 162 -12.67 22.71 -8.21
N TYR A 163 -13.69 23.55 -8.01
CA TYR A 163 -14.97 23.43 -8.71
C TYR A 163 -14.80 23.60 -10.23
N ALA A 164 -14.03 24.60 -10.67
CA ALA A 164 -13.77 24.84 -12.08
C ALA A 164 -13.08 23.64 -12.75
N LYS A 165 -12.11 23.03 -12.07
CA LYS A 165 -11.33 21.89 -12.56
C LYS A 165 -12.17 20.61 -12.64
N TYR A 166 -12.91 20.29 -11.57
CA TYR A 166 -13.47 18.96 -11.41
C TYR A 166 -14.98 18.87 -11.64
N CYS A 167 -15.71 19.99 -11.53
CA CYS A 167 -17.18 19.98 -11.57
C CYS A 167 -17.74 20.73 -12.78
N ALA A 168 -17.10 21.84 -13.17
CA ALA A 168 -17.70 22.80 -14.11
C ALA A 168 -17.91 22.26 -15.52
N THR A 169 -17.15 21.24 -15.94
CA THR A 169 -17.32 20.58 -17.25
C THR A 169 -18.74 20.06 -17.44
N CYS A 170 -19.37 19.51 -16.40
CA CYS A 170 -20.75 19.00 -16.46
C CYS A 170 -21.75 19.89 -15.71
N HIS A 171 -21.31 20.61 -14.67
CA HIS A 171 -22.19 21.44 -13.83
C HIS A 171 -22.14 22.93 -14.16
N ARG A 172 -21.49 23.30 -15.27
CA ARG A 172 -21.27 24.69 -15.71
C ARG A 172 -20.41 25.48 -14.74
N SER A 173 -20.03 26.71 -15.14
CA SER A 173 -19.27 27.62 -14.29
C SER A 173 -19.94 27.83 -12.94
N ILE A 174 -19.16 28.13 -11.90
CA ILE A 174 -19.68 28.27 -10.53
C ILE A 174 -20.79 29.34 -10.44
N THR A 175 -20.66 30.40 -11.23
CA THR A 175 -21.65 31.48 -11.38
C THR A 175 -22.99 31.05 -11.98
N ASN A 176 -22.98 30.00 -12.81
CA ASN A 176 -24.16 29.49 -13.53
C ASN A 176 -24.51 28.05 -13.12
N SER A 177 -23.99 27.58 -11.99
CA SER A 177 -24.18 26.21 -11.55
C SER A 177 -25.54 26.01 -10.92
N GLU A 178 -26.24 24.95 -11.33
CA GLU A 178 -27.44 24.46 -10.64
C GLU A 178 -27.11 23.73 -9.33
N LYS A 179 -25.83 23.58 -8.99
CA LYS A 179 -25.34 22.95 -7.75
C LYS A 179 -24.98 23.97 -6.66
N ARG A 180 -25.30 25.25 -6.86
CA ARG A 180 -25.18 26.27 -5.81
C ARG A 180 -26.00 25.89 -4.57
N GLY A 181 -25.52 26.29 -3.40
CA GLY A 181 -26.18 26.02 -2.12
C GLY A 181 -26.05 24.59 -1.59
N LYS A 182 -25.22 23.73 -2.21
CA LYS A 182 -24.99 22.36 -1.74
C LYS A 182 -23.94 22.32 -0.64
N THR A 183 -24.22 21.56 0.41
CA THR A 183 -23.28 21.35 1.52
C THR A 183 -22.21 20.31 1.16
N ALA A 184 -21.08 20.34 1.85
CA ALA A 184 -20.00 19.36 1.68
C ALA A 184 -20.51 17.91 1.82
N GLN A 185 -21.38 17.65 2.79
CA GLN A 185 -22.00 16.33 2.99
C GLN A 185 -22.88 15.91 1.81
N GLN A 186 -23.64 16.84 1.23
CA GLN A 186 -24.47 16.55 0.06
C GLN A 186 -23.62 16.27 -1.18
N ILE A 187 -22.52 17.00 -1.34
CA ILE A 187 -21.57 16.77 -2.44
C ILE A 187 -20.90 15.41 -2.26
N GLN A 188 -20.34 15.13 -1.09
CA GLN A 188 -19.71 13.84 -0.77
C GLN A 188 -20.68 12.68 -0.97
N ALA A 189 -21.91 12.79 -0.46
CA ALA A 189 -22.91 11.73 -0.61
C ALA A 189 -23.25 11.49 -2.08
N ALA A 190 -23.34 12.53 -2.89
CA ALA A 190 -23.61 12.37 -4.31
C ALA A 190 -22.43 11.71 -5.03
N ILE A 191 -21.18 12.02 -4.66
CA ILE A 191 -19.96 11.42 -5.24
C ILE A 191 -19.93 9.94 -4.90
N ASN A 192 -20.12 9.60 -3.62
CA ASN A 192 -20.11 8.23 -3.12
C ASN A 192 -21.21 7.37 -3.75
N ASN A 193 -22.39 7.98 -4.00
CA ASN A 193 -23.50 7.30 -4.68
C ASN A 193 -23.37 7.31 -6.21
N ASN A 194 -22.25 7.78 -6.76
CA ASN A 194 -22.00 7.93 -8.18
C ASN A 194 -23.16 8.64 -8.92
N THR A 195 -23.76 9.64 -8.28
CA THR A 195 -24.95 10.32 -8.82
C THR A 195 -24.59 11.04 -10.12
N GLY A 196 -25.30 10.72 -11.20
CA GLY A 196 -24.99 11.30 -12.51
C GLY A 196 -23.64 10.85 -13.09
N ASN A 197 -23.13 9.69 -12.65
CA ASN A 197 -21.86 9.08 -13.07
C ASN A 197 -20.60 9.89 -12.69
N MET A 198 -20.64 10.74 -11.65
CA MET A 198 -19.48 11.54 -11.25
C MET A 198 -18.48 10.83 -10.32
N GLY A 199 -18.89 9.74 -9.68
CA GLY A 199 -18.07 8.99 -8.72
C GLY A 199 -16.87 8.31 -9.37
N SER A 200 -16.95 7.95 -10.65
CA SER A 200 -15.81 7.39 -11.40
C SER A 200 -14.78 8.44 -11.84
N THR A 201 -15.14 9.74 -11.83
CA THR A 201 -14.28 10.82 -12.29
C THR A 201 -13.68 11.65 -11.16
N LEU A 202 -14.10 11.40 -9.91
CA LEU A 202 -13.72 12.18 -8.73
C LEU A 202 -13.16 11.36 -7.56
N PRO A 203 -12.53 10.17 -7.74
CA PRO A 203 -12.13 9.32 -6.61
C PRO A 203 -11.04 9.93 -5.71
N PHE A 204 -10.52 11.11 -6.05
CA PHE A 204 -9.35 11.74 -5.44
C PHE A 204 -9.65 13.01 -4.61
N LEU A 205 -10.89 13.52 -4.63
CA LEU A 205 -11.22 14.72 -3.84
C LEU A 205 -11.28 14.36 -2.34
N THR A 206 -10.43 14.99 -1.55
CA THR A 206 -10.42 14.86 -0.09
C THR A 206 -11.65 15.53 0.54
N PRO A 207 -12.04 15.15 1.77
CA PRO A 207 -13.11 15.82 2.49
C PRO A 207 -12.90 17.34 2.63
N LYS A 208 -11.64 17.79 2.77
CA LYS A 208 -11.31 19.21 2.91
C LYS A 208 -11.45 19.99 1.61
N GLU A 209 -11.08 19.39 0.48
CA GLU A 209 -11.34 19.97 -0.85
C GLU A 209 -12.84 20.03 -1.14
N ILE A 210 -13.61 19.02 -0.74
CA ILE A 210 -15.08 19.02 -0.87
C ILE A 210 -15.71 20.10 0.00
N GLU A 211 -15.19 20.34 1.20
CA GLU A 211 -15.60 21.45 2.05
C GLU A 211 -15.35 22.81 1.37
N ALA A 212 -14.15 23.03 0.83
CA ALA A 212 -13.81 24.25 0.11
C ALA A 212 -14.71 24.47 -1.12
N ILE A 213 -14.98 23.42 -1.90
CA ILE A 213 -15.92 23.47 -3.03
C ILE A 213 -17.33 23.86 -2.57
N ALA A 214 -17.80 23.30 -1.44
CA ALA A 214 -19.11 23.62 -0.89
C ALA A 214 -19.20 25.09 -0.46
N GLU A 215 -18.16 25.61 0.18
CA GLU A 215 -18.07 27.03 0.56
C GLU A 215 -18.11 27.93 -0.68
N ALA A 216 -17.36 27.58 -1.72
CA ALA A 216 -17.36 28.30 -2.99
C ALA A 216 -18.72 28.23 -3.72
N LEU A 217 -19.59 27.27 -3.42
CA LEU A 217 -20.93 27.19 -4.00
C LEU A 217 -22.00 27.98 -3.22
N ASN A 218 -21.64 28.59 -2.09
CA ASN A 218 -22.56 29.24 -1.15
C ASN A 218 -22.57 30.79 -1.21
N PHE A 219 -22.13 31.39 -2.31
CA PHE A 219 -22.30 32.83 -2.57
C PHE A 219 -23.66 33.18 -3.19
#